data_AF-A0A7C5GFW5-F1
#
_entry.id   AF-A0A7C5GFW5-F1
#
_cell.length_a   1.000
_cell.length_b   1.000
_cell.length_c   1.000
_cell.angle_alpha   90.00
_cell.angle_beta   90.00
_cell.angle_gamma   90.00
#
_symmetry.space_group_name_H-M   'P 1'
#
loop_
_entity.id
_entity.type
_entity.pdbx_description
1 polymer ?
#
loop_
_entity_poly.entity_id
_entity_poly.type
_entity_poly.pdbx_seq_one_letter_code
_entity_poly.pdbx_strand_id
1 'polypeptide(L)'
;APLAPNKNHRDTAFGGSVSTLATLAAWSFLRLRLDEQQAQTAHLVIQRHSMEYLLPITDGFSARAEFVQSSDWDRFEKAFASRGRARIVIGAVVNFEGRACARFSGDFVALSRPEKQV
;
A
#
# COMPACT_ATOMS: atom_id res chain seq x y z
N ALA A 1 8.04 -10.01 -6.96
CA ALA A 1 7.24 -10.40 -8.13
C ALA A 1 8.20 -10.81 -9.25
N PRO A 2 8.00 -12.00 -9.86
CA PRO A 2 8.78 -12.42 -11.02
C PRO A 2 8.46 -11.54 -12.24
N LEU A 3 9.44 -11.31 -13.12
CA LEU A 3 9.22 -10.47 -14.30
C LEU A 3 8.28 -11.12 -15.31
N ALA A 4 8.45 -12.42 -15.61
CA ALA A 4 7.76 -13.09 -16.72
C ALA A 4 6.24 -12.81 -16.84
N PRO A 5 5.42 -12.96 -15.79
CA PRO A 5 3.99 -12.66 -15.87
C PRO A 5 3.65 -11.16 -15.79
N ASN A 6 4.65 -10.31 -15.54
CA ASN A 6 4.50 -8.87 -15.30
C ASN A 6 5.17 -8.01 -16.37
N LYS A 7 5.55 -8.58 -17.53
CA LYS A 7 6.20 -7.83 -18.62
C LYS A 7 5.21 -6.98 -19.42
N ASN A 8 5.72 -5.90 -19.99
CA ASN A 8 5.10 -5.15 -21.07
C ASN A 8 5.73 -5.52 -22.43
N HIS A 9 5.26 -4.88 -23.50
CA HIS A 9 5.75 -5.05 -24.88
C HIS A 9 7.21 -4.59 -25.12
N ARG A 10 7.88 -4.04 -24.10
CA ARG A 10 9.30 -3.61 -24.14
C ARG A 10 10.21 -4.51 -23.29
N ASP A 11 9.75 -5.70 -22.93
CA ASP A 11 10.47 -6.65 -22.07
C ASP A 11 10.88 -6.08 -20.71
N THR A 12 10.13 -5.08 -20.21
CA THR A 12 10.29 -4.50 -18.86
C THR A 12 9.01 -4.69 -18.06
N ALA A 13 9.04 -4.47 -16.75
CA ALA A 13 7.83 -4.57 -15.95
C ALA A 13 6.73 -3.61 -16.44
N PHE A 14 5.51 -4.13 -16.60
CA PHE A 14 4.33 -3.37 -16.93
C PHE A 14 3.96 -2.42 -15.79
N GLY A 15 3.67 -1.15 -16.11
CA GLY A 15 3.35 -0.13 -15.12
C GLY A 15 2.18 -0.54 -14.21
N GLY A 16 1.15 -1.17 -14.76
CA GLY A 16 0.04 -1.71 -13.97
C GLY A 16 0.49 -2.77 -12.95
N SER A 17 1.36 -3.71 -13.36
CA SER A 17 1.92 -4.72 -12.45
C SER A 17 2.75 -4.10 -11.32
N VAL A 18 3.55 -3.08 -11.65
CA VAL A 18 4.35 -2.34 -10.67
C VAL A 18 3.44 -1.59 -9.67
N SER A 19 2.41 -0.91 -10.16
CA SER A 19 1.41 -0.23 -9.32
C SER A 19 0.61 -1.20 -8.45
N THR A 20 0.19 -2.34 -9.00
CA THR A 20 -0.51 -3.39 -8.25
C THR A 20 0.35 -3.92 -7.11
N LEU A 21 1.64 -4.20 -7.36
CA LEU A 21 2.54 -4.68 -6.31
C LEU A 21 2.75 -3.64 -5.21
N ALA A 22 2.95 -2.36 -5.57
CA ALA A 22 3.09 -1.28 -4.61
C ALA A 22 1.82 -1.07 -3.77
N THR A 23 0.66 -1.09 -4.42
CA THR A 23 -0.66 -1.00 -3.76
C THR A 23 -0.85 -2.15 -2.78
N LEU A 24 -0.54 -3.39 -3.19
CA LEU A 24 -0.66 -4.56 -2.33
C LEU A 24 0.29 -4.47 -1.13
N ALA A 25 1.54 -4.05 -1.33
CA ALA A 25 2.49 -3.87 -0.23
C ALA A 25 1.99 -2.84 0.79
N ALA A 26 1.50 -1.68 0.32
CA ALA A 26 0.96 -0.63 1.18
C ALA A 26 -0.31 -1.08 1.93
N TRP A 27 -1.24 -1.74 1.24
CA TRP A 27 -2.46 -2.27 1.85
C TRP A 27 -2.14 -3.35 2.89
N SER A 28 -1.27 -4.31 2.56
CA SER A 28 -0.88 -5.40 3.46
C SER A 28 -0.16 -4.86 4.69
N PHE A 29 0.72 -3.87 4.54
CA PHE A 29 1.36 -3.21 5.66
C PHE A 29 0.33 -2.61 6.63
N LEU A 30 -0.65 -1.85 6.13
CA LEU A 30 -1.73 -1.31 6.96
C LEU A 30 -2.65 -2.37 7.58
N ARG A 31 -3.00 -3.42 6.83
CA ARG A 31 -3.82 -4.53 7.31
C ARG A 31 -3.18 -5.20 8.54
N LEU A 32 -1.87 -5.49 8.45
CA LEU A 32 -1.12 -6.08 9.56
C LEU A 32 -1.10 -5.16 10.78
N ARG A 33 -0.92 -3.85 10.59
CA ARG A 33 -0.99 -2.87 11.69
C ARG A 33 -2.36 -2.81 12.36
N LEU A 34 -3.44 -2.88 11.58
CA LEU A 34 -4.80 -2.97 12.12
C LEU A 34 -5.03 -4.29 12.87
N ASP A 35 -4.46 -5.40 12.41
CA ASP A 35 -4.53 -6.69 13.10
C ASP A 35 -3.80 -6.68 14.44
N GLU A 36 -2.64 -6.01 14.52
CA GLU A 36 -1.90 -5.75 15.77
C GLU A 36 -2.74 -4.97 16.79
N GLN A 37 -3.65 -4.09 16.33
CA GLN A 37 -4.59 -3.32 17.14
C GLN A 37 -5.97 -3.98 17.31
N GLN A 38 -6.06 -5.30 17.10
CA GLN A 38 -7.29 -6.08 17.25
C GLN A 38 -8.48 -5.56 16.39
N ALA A 39 -8.19 -4.92 15.27
CA ALA A 39 -9.20 -4.39 14.34
C ALA A 39 -9.41 -5.30 13.12
N GLN A 40 -9.44 -6.62 13.30
CA GLN A 40 -9.49 -7.61 12.19
C GLN A 40 -10.70 -7.43 11.26
N THR A 41 -11.81 -6.92 11.80
CA THR A 41 -13.06 -6.71 11.06
C THR A 41 -13.12 -5.39 10.29
N ALA A 42 -12.14 -4.50 10.46
CA ALA A 42 -12.11 -3.22 9.77
C ALA A 42 -12.00 -3.41 8.25
N HIS A 43 -12.82 -2.68 7.50
CA HIS A 43 -12.71 -2.61 6.05
C HIS A 43 -11.64 -1.59 5.68
N LEU A 44 -10.58 -2.07 5.02
CA LEU A 44 -9.49 -1.23 4.52
C LEU A 44 -9.61 -1.07 3.00
N VAL A 45 -9.77 0.16 2.55
CA VAL A 45 -9.90 0.50 1.12
C VAL A 45 -8.90 1.57 0.74
N ILE A 46 -8.51 1.61 -0.53
CA ILE A 46 -7.74 2.70 -1.11
C ILE A 46 -8.68 3.66 -1.85
N GLN A 47 -8.56 4.95 -1.61
CA GLN A 47 -9.36 5.98 -2.29
C GLN A 47 -8.67 6.53 -3.55
N ARG A 48 -7.35 6.70 -3.47
CA ARG A 48 -6.53 7.27 -4.53
C ARG A 48 -5.10 6.78 -4.36
N HIS A 49 -4.36 6.69 -5.45
CA HIS A 49 -2.91 6.60 -5.39
C HIS A 49 -2.26 7.37 -6.54
N SER A 50 -0.97 7.69 -6.38
CA SER A 50 -0.08 8.15 -7.44
C SER A 50 1.11 7.22 -7.57
N MET A 51 1.70 7.19 -8.76
CA MET A 51 2.91 6.45 -9.09
C MET A 51 3.87 7.35 -9.86
N GLU A 52 5.14 7.34 -9.47
CA GLU A 52 6.25 7.90 -10.23
C GLU A 52 7.15 6.75 -10.69
N TYR A 53 7.36 6.61 -12.00
CA TYR A 53 8.23 5.59 -12.59
C TYR A 53 9.59 6.21 -12.90
N LEU A 54 10.63 5.74 -12.24
CA LEU A 54 11.97 6.34 -12.28
C LEU A 54 12.89 5.60 -13.25
N LEU A 55 12.83 4.26 -13.26
CA LEU A 55 13.72 3.39 -14.03
C LEU A 55 12.96 2.15 -14.56
N PRO A 56 13.33 1.63 -15.75
CA PRO A 56 12.82 0.35 -16.23
C PRO A 56 13.27 -0.80 -15.31
N ILE A 57 12.43 -1.83 -15.22
CA ILE A 57 12.68 -3.05 -14.43
C ILE A 57 12.79 -4.22 -15.41
N THR A 58 13.94 -4.89 -15.45
CA THR A 58 14.27 -5.95 -16.43
C THR A 58 14.41 -7.34 -15.82
N ASP A 59 14.14 -7.51 -14.52
CA ASP A 59 13.97 -8.82 -13.88
C ASP A 59 13.03 -8.70 -12.65
N GLY A 60 13.06 -9.69 -11.75
CA GLY A 60 12.25 -9.75 -10.54
C GLY A 60 12.42 -8.51 -9.66
N PHE A 61 11.30 -8.00 -9.16
CA PHE A 61 11.22 -6.75 -8.41
C PHE A 61 10.41 -6.91 -7.13
N SER A 62 10.57 -5.99 -6.19
CA SER A 62 9.90 -6.02 -4.88
C SER A 62 9.33 -4.65 -4.56
N ALA A 63 8.33 -4.58 -3.68
CA ALA A 63 7.84 -3.32 -3.13
C ALA A 63 7.95 -3.35 -1.61
N ARG A 64 8.34 -2.22 -1.03
CA ARG A 64 8.38 -2.01 0.42
C ARG A 64 7.53 -0.80 0.76
N ALA A 65 6.57 -1.00 1.65
CA ALA A 65 5.72 0.08 2.16
C ALA A 65 6.29 0.69 3.45
N GLU A 66 5.96 1.95 3.69
CA GLU A 66 6.35 2.71 4.86
C GLU A 66 5.35 3.83 5.18
N PHE A 67 5.33 4.28 6.43
CA PHE A 67 4.64 5.51 6.78
C PHE A 67 5.39 6.70 6.19
N VAL A 68 4.66 7.69 5.67
CA VAL A 68 5.26 8.94 5.17
C VAL A 68 5.92 9.69 6.32
N GLN A 69 5.26 9.72 7.48
CA GLN A 69 5.83 10.20 8.74
C GLN A 69 5.56 9.20 9.85
N SER A 70 6.50 9.03 10.77
CA SER A 70 6.34 8.13 11.92
C SER A 70 5.10 8.45 12.76
N SER A 71 4.73 9.73 12.87
CA SER A 71 3.54 10.18 13.61
C SER A 71 2.20 9.91 12.93
N ASP A 72 2.19 9.50 11.65
CA ASP A 72 0.94 9.29 10.90
C ASP A 72 0.13 8.15 11.50
N TRP A 73 0.81 7.11 11.99
CA TRP A 73 0.16 5.98 12.64
C TRP A 73 -0.58 6.38 13.90
N ASP A 74 0.08 7.07 14.83
CA ASP A 74 -0.52 7.50 16.10
C ASP A 74 -1.79 8.35 15.88
N ARG A 75 -1.77 9.22 14.86
CA ARG A 75 -2.91 10.05 14.49
C ARG A 75 -4.05 9.21 13.91
N PHE A 76 -3.70 8.29 13.02
CA PHE A 76 -4.65 7.38 12.39
C PHE A 76 -5.34 6.48 13.42
N GLU A 77 -4.57 5.86 14.32
CA GLU A 77 -5.07 4.96 15.35
C GLU A 77 -6.05 5.67 16.28
N LYS A 78 -5.68 6.85 16.81
CA LYS A 78 -6.56 7.66 17.65
C LYS A 78 -7.85 8.07 16.94
N ALA A 79 -7.75 8.45 15.67
CA ALA A 79 -8.92 8.81 14.86
C ALA A 79 -9.83 7.59 14.61
N PHE A 80 -9.24 6.43 14.35
CA PHE A 80 -9.97 5.20 14.07
C PHE A 80 -10.68 4.69 15.33
N ALA A 81 -9.99 4.64 16.47
CA ALA A 81 -10.56 4.22 17.75
C ALA A 81 -11.72 5.11 18.20
N SER A 82 -11.64 6.43 17.96
CA SER A 82 -12.67 7.38 18.39
C SER A 82 -13.89 7.46 17.46
N ARG A 83 -13.72 7.21 16.15
CA ARG A 83 -14.78 7.47 15.14
C ARG A 83 -15.19 6.25 14.33
N GLY A 84 -14.49 5.13 14.47
CA GLY A 84 -14.63 3.99 13.57
C GLY A 84 -14.22 4.28 12.12
N ARG A 85 -13.56 5.43 11.86
CA ARG A 85 -13.13 5.85 10.53
C ARG A 85 -11.89 6.71 10.59
N ALA A 86 -10.86 6.32 9.84
CA ALA A 86 -9.63 7.11 9.72
C ALA A 86 -9.04 7.02 8.32
N ARG A 87 -8.24 8.02 7.95
CA ARG A 87 -7.51 8.07 6.68
C ARG A 87 -6.02 8.21 6.95
N ILE A 88 -5.19 7.59 6.12
CA ILE A 88 -3.73 7.65 6.22
C ILE A 88 -3.11 7.55 4.83
N VAL A 89 -2.01 8.27 4.62
CA VAL A 89 -1.20 8.15 3.41
C VAL A 89 -0.08 7.16 3.67
N ILE A 90 0.09 6.18 2.79
CA ILE A 90 1.19 5.21 2.86
C ILE A 90 2.06 5.35 1.62
N GLY A 91 3.37 5.46 1.86
CA GLY A 91 4.37 5.40 0.81
C GLY A 91 4.75 3.96 0.49
N ALA A 92 5.17 3.70 -0.73
CA ALA A 92 5.93 2.50 -1.05
C ALA A 92 7.00 2.78 -2.11
N VAL A 93 8.10 2.05 -2.03
CA VAL A 93 9.17 2.08 -3.03
C VAL A 93 9.25 0.71 -3.71
N VAL A 94 9.21 0.71 -5.03
CA VAL A 94 9.48 -0.49 -5.83
C VAL A 94 10.96 -0.55 -6.15
N ASN A 95 11.60 -1.65 -5.77
CA ASN A 95 13.03 -1.86 -5.92
C ASN A 95 13.34 -3.03 -6.87
N PHE A 96 14.37 -2.82 -7.70
CA PHE A 96 15.01 -3.82 -8.53
C PHE A 96 16.54 -3.62 -8.42
N GLU A 97 17.29 -4.69 -8.16
CA GLU A 97 18.75 -4.65 -7.94
C GLU A 97 19.21 -3.57 -6.93
N GLY A 98 18.47 -3.41 -5.83
CA GLY A 98 18.78 -2.41 -4.79
C GLY A 98 18.51 -0.96 -5.18
N ARG A 99 17.95 -0.70 -6.37
CA ARG A 99 17.63 0.64 -6.87
C ARG A 99 16.14 0.91 -6.78
N ALA A 100 15.77 2.13 -6.41
CA ALA A 100 14.39 2.60 -6.47
C ALA A 100 13.98 2.83 -7.94
N CYS A 101 13.08 2.00 -8.44
CA CYS A 101 12.57 2.06 -9.82
C CYS A 101 11.20 2.73 -9.94
N ALA A 102 10.42 2.76 -8.86
CA ALA A 102 9.19 3.53 -8.79
C ALA A 102 8.86 3.95 -7.34
N ARG A 103 8.11 5.04 -7.20
CA ARG A 103 7.57 5.53 -5.93
C ARG A 103 6.05 5.56 -5.99
N PHE A 104 5.43 5.13 -4.90
CA PHE A 104 3.98 5.06 -4.72
C PHE A 104 3.58 5.91 -3.53
N SER A 105 2.43 6.59 -3.64
CA SER A 105 1.74 7.22 -2.51
C SER A 105 0.26 6.88 -2.60
N GLY A 106 -0.29 6.25 -1.55
CA GLY A 106 -1.68 5.80 -1.52
C GLY A 106 -2.46 6.40 -0.35
N ASP A 107 -3.65 6.93 -0.64
CA ASP A 107 -4.62 7.41 0.35
C ASP A 107 -5.53 6.25 0.77
N PHE A 108 -5.30 5.71 1.97
CA PHE A 108 -6.08 4.59 2.53
C PHE A 108 -7.10 5.06 3.55
N VAL A 109 -8.20 4.32 3.65
CA VAL A 109 -9.26 4.54 4.63
C VAL A 109 -9.64 3.23 5.29
N ALA A 110 -9.63 3.24 6.63
CA ALA A 110 -10.20 2.17 7.43
C ALA A 110 -11.60 2.58 7.93
N LEU A 111 -12.52 1.61 7.91
CA LEU A 111 -13.89 1.73 8.40
C LEU A 111 -14.18 0.57 9.34
N SER A 112 -14.64 0.86 10.55
CA SER A 112 -15.20 -0.15 11.45
C SER A 112 -16.42 -0.76 10.78
N ARG A 113 -16.52 -2.09 10.80
CA ARG A 113 -17.75 -2.76 10.37
C ARG A 113 -18.88 -2.31 11.31
N PRO A 114 -20.03 -1.83 10.80
CA PRO A 114 -21.18 -1.64 11.67
C PRO A 114 -21.55 -3.00 12.28
N GLU A 115 -21.80 -3.05 13.59
CA GLU A 115 -22.39 -4.25 14.20
C GLU A 115 -23.67 -4.56 13.42
N LYS A 116 -23.81 -5.81 12.94
CA LYS A 116 -25.07 -6.26 12.38
C LYS A 116 -26.09 -6.17 13.52
N GLN A 117 -27.07 -5.27 13.41
CA GLN A 117 -28.30 -5.42 14.18
C GLN A 117 -28.91 -6.76 13.76
N VAL A 118 -29.00 -7.67 14.71
CA VAL A 118 -29.66 -8.98 14.60
C VAL A 118 -31.14 -8.77 14.36
#